data_AF-A0A938JVJ2-F1
#
_entry.id   AF-A0A938JVJ2-F1
#
_cell.length_a   1.000
_cell.length_b   1.000
_cell.length_c   1.000
_cell.angle_alpha   90.00
_cell.angle_beta   90.00
_cell.angle_gamma   90.00
#
_symmetry.space_group_name_H-M   'P 1'
#
loop_
_entity.id
_entity.type
_entity.pdbx_description
1 polymer ?
#
loop_
_entity_poly.entity_id
_entity_poly.type
_entity_poly.pdbx_seq_one_letter_code
_entity_poly.pdbx_strand_id
1 'polypeptide(L)' 'MARQRARELKLSEDQLTITRTALNDLHDALYVLACAVQDVRRDLEHNKKPTARELGEMLRWILDCADPLETIRLRP' A
#
# COMPACT_ATOMS: atom_id res chain seq x y z
N MET A 1 -3.69 17.07 38.63
CA MET A 1 -4.44 15.88 38.18
C MET A 1 -5.15 16.09 36.84
N ALA A 2 -6.09 17.04 36.71
CA ALA A 2 -6.88 17.21 35.46
C ALA A 2 -6.05 17.58 34.20
N ARG A 3 -5.03 18.44 34.31
CA ARG A 3 -4.13 18.79 33.19
C ARG A 3 -3.24 17.64 32.72
N GLN A 4 -2.90 16.71 33.62
CA GLN A 4 -2.07 15.54 33.29
C GLN A 4 -2.89 14.55 32.43
N ARG A 5 -4.11 14.23 32.89
CA ARG A 5 -5.06 13.37 32.15
C ARG A 5 -5.45 13.94 30.78
N ALA A 6 -5.65 15.26 30.69
CA ALA A 6 -5.98 15.90 29.41
C ALA A 6 -4.82 15.81 28.39
N ARG A 7 -3.56 15.79 28.84
CA ARG A 7 -2.40 15.56 27.97
C ARG A 7 -2.29 14.10 27.54
N GLU A 8 -2.53 13.16 28.44
CA GLU A 8 -2.52 11.71 28.14
C GLU A 8 -3.61 11.33 27.12
N LEU A 9 -4.81 11.90 27.25
CA LEU A 9 -5.89 11.70 26.28
C LEU A 9 -5.52 12.22 24.90
N LYS A 10 -4.96 13.43 24.79
CA LYS A 10 -4.49 13.98 23.52
C LYS A 10 -3.37 13.15 22.91
N LEU A 11 -2.40 12.71 23.71
CA LEU A 11 -1.32 11.83 23.25
C LEU A 11 -1.86 10.50 22.71
N SER A 12 -2.88 9.93 23.34
CA SER A 12 -3.55 8.69 22.89
C SER A 12 -4.35 8.91 21.59
N GLU A 13 -5.09 10.02 21.50
CA GLU A 13 -5.88 10.39 20.31
C GLU A 13 -5.01 10.70 19.09
N ASP A 14 -3.89 11.38 19.30
CA ASP A 14 -2.88 11.65 18.27
C ASP A 14 -2.24 10.33 17.78
N GLN A 15 -1.93 9.40 18.70
CA GLN A 15 -1.39 8.07 18.35
C GLN A 15 -2.39 7.21 17.58
N LEU A 16 -3.67 7.22 17.96
CA LEU A 16 -4.74 6.52 17.25
C LEU A 16 -4.95 7.09 15.84
N THR A 17 -4.91 8.41 15.71
CA THR A 17 -5.00 9.10 14.41
C THR A 17 -3.83 8.70 13.50
N ILE A 18 -2.60 8.74 14.01
CA ILE A 18 -1.40 8.33 13.25
C ILE A 18 -1.51 6.87 12.79
N THR A 19 -1.99 5.98 13.67
CA THR A 19 -2.15 4.56 13.36
C THR A 19 -3.23 4.33 12.29
N ARG A 20 -4.36 5.05 12.36
CA ARG A 20 -5.42 4.96 11.35
C ARG A 20 -4.97 5.47 9.99
N THR A 21 -4.21 6.56 9.94
CA THR A 21 -3.66 7.06 8.69
C THR A 21 -2.71 6.05 8.06
N ALA A 22 -1.77 5.49 8.85
CA ALA A 22 -0.84 4.47 8.33
C ALA A 22 -1.56 3.21 7.83
N LEU A 23 -2.68 2.83 8.47
CA LEU A 23 -3.50 1.71 8.01
C LEU A 23 -4.25 2.04 6.70
N ASN A 24 -4.76 3.26 6.56
CA ASN A 24 -5.40 3.71 5.32
C ASN A 24 -4.38 3.77 4.17
N ASP A 25 -3.20 4.32 4.41
CA ASP A 25 -2.13 4.39 3.40
C ASP A 25 -1.70 2.97 2.95
N LEU A 26 -1.63 2.01 3.88
CA LEU A 26 -1.41 0.60 3.55
C LEU A 26 -2.54 0.04 2.69
N HIS A 27 -3.78 0.30 3.05
CA HIS A 27 -4.93 -0.20 2.31
C HIS A 27 -4.96 0.35 0.88
N ASP A 28 -4.66 1.63 0.69
CA ASP A 28 -4.61 2.26 -0.62
C ASP A 28 -3.46 1.70 -1.47
N ALA A 29 -2.28 1.48 -0.89
CA ALA A 29 -1.15 0.84 -1.56
C ALA A 29 -1.50 -0.61 -1.98
N LEU A 30 -2.11 -1.39 -1.09
CA LEU A 30 -2.55 -2.75 -1.41
C LEU A 30 -3.63 -2.78 -2.49
N TYR A 31 -4.54 -1.81 -2.48
CA TYR A 31 -5.57 -1.69 -3.51
C TYR A 31 -4.95 -1.47 -4.90
N VAL A 32 -4.00 -0.53 -5.02
CA VAL A 32 -3.30 -0.25 -6.28
C VAL A 32 -2.54 -1.50 -6.78
N LEU A 33 -1.82 -2.19 -5.89
CA LEU A 33 -1.12 -3.42 -6.25
C LEU A 33 -2.09 -4.51 -6.71
N ALA A 34 -3.24 -4.66 -6.05
CA ALA A 34 -4.26 -5.62 -6.45
C ALA A 34 -4.81 -5.33 -7.86
N CYS A 35 -5.04 -4.05 -8.18
CA CYS A 35 -5.42 -3.62 -9.53
C CYS A 35 -4.33 -3.95 -10.56
N ALA A 36 -3.07 -3.62 -10.27
CA ALA A 36 -1.95 -3.93 -11.16
C ALA A 36 -1.83 -5.44 -11.46
N VAL A 37 -1.99 -6.28 -10.43
CA VAL A 37 -2.01 -7.75 -10.60
C VAL A 37 -3.19 -8.19 -11.47
N GLN A 38 -4.38 -7.60 -11.28
CA GLN A 38 -5.56 -7.94 -12.07
C GLN A 38 -5.38 -7.54 -13.54
N ASP A 39 -4.78 -6.39 -13.80
CA ASP A 39 -4.52 -5.90 -15.16
C ASP A 39 -3.50 -6.78 -15.87
N VAL A 40 -2.37 -7.09 -15.22
CA VAL A 40 -1.36 -8.00 -15.81
C VAL A 40 -1.94 -9.40 -16.06
N ARG A 41 -2.78 -9.92 -15.16
CA ARG A 41 -3.49 -11.19 -15.40
C ARG A 41 -4.37 -11.11 -16.64
N ARG A 42 -5.14 -10.03 -16.79
CA ARG A 42 -5.99 -9.80 -17.96
C ARG A 42 -5.15 -9.70 -19.23
N ASP A 43 -4.04 -8.99 -19.20
CA ASP A 43 -3.16 -8.84 -20.36
C ASP A 43 -2.57 -10.18 -20.80
N LEU A 44 -2.14 -11.01 -19.85
CA LEU A 44 -1.67 -12.38 -20.12
C LEU A 44 -2.79 -13.30 -20.64
N GLU A 45 -4.03 -13.07 -20.23
CA GLU A 45 -5.17 -13.78 -20.79
C GLU A 45 -5.45 -13.39 -22.25
N HIS A 46 -5.32 -12.10 -22.59
CA HIS A 46 -5.58 -11.60 -23.95
C HIS A 46 -4.40 -11.83 -24.90
N ASN A 47 -3.16 -11.74 -24.41
CA ASN A 47 -1.94 -11.99 -25.17
C ASN A 47 -1.33 -13.34 -24.76
N LYS A 48 -1.59 -14.39 -25.55
CA LYS A 48 -1.11 -15.75 -25.27
C LYS A 48 0.40 -15.97 -25.54
N LYS A 49 1.09 -15.03 -26.18
CA LYS A 49 2.52 -15.12 -26.51
C LYS A 49 3.21 -13.76 -26.33
N PRO A 50 3.25 -13.22 -25.10
CA PRO A 50 3.93 -11.96 -24.85
C PRO A 50 5.43 -12.11 -25.09
N THR A 51 6.02 -11.09 -25.67
CA THR A 51 7.47 -10.97 -25.83
C THR A 51 8.15 -10.78 -24.47
N ALA A 52 9.44 -11.10 -24.39
CA ALA A 52 10.22 -10.84 -23.18
C ALA A 52 10.20 -9.37 -22.74
N ARG A 53 10.11 -8.43 -23.70
CA ARG A 53 9.96 -7.00 -23.43
C ARG A 53 8.65 -6.69 -22.71
N GLU A 54 7.53 -7.19 -23.24
CA GLU A 54 6.20 -6.97 -22.65
C GLU A 54 6.10 -7.59 -21.25
N LEU A 55 6.66 -8.80 -21.05
CA LEU A 55 6.75 -9.41 -19.73
C LEU A 55 7.58 -8.56 -18.76
N GLY A 56 8.68 -7.97 -19.23
CA GLY A 56 9.51 -7.06 -18.44
C GLY A 56 8.77 -5.78 -18.05
N GLU A 57 7.96 -5.22 -18.96
CA GLU A 57 7.11 -4.05 -18.70
C GLU A 57 6.02 -4.36 -17.67
N MET A 58 5.35 -5.51 -17.79
CA MET A 58 4.35 -5.98 -16.81
C MET A 58 4.97 -6.20 -15.42
N LEU A 59 6.15 -6.83 -15.35
CA LEU A 59 6.84 -7.05 -14.09
C LEU A 59 7.26 -5.72 -13.46
N ARG A 60 7.80 -4.78 -14.26
CA ARG A 60 8.16 -3.46 -13.77
C ARG A 60 6.96 -2.73 -13.20
N TRP A 61 5.83 -2.77 -13.89
CA TRP A 61 4.59 -2.17 -13.41
C TRP A 61 4.14 -2.71 -12.05
N ILE A 62 4.23 -4.04 -11.86
CA ILE A 62 3.92 -4.66 -10.56
C ILE A 62 4.88 -4.17 -9.46
N LEU A 63 6.17 -4.07 -9.77
CA LEU A 63 7.17 -3.60 -8.81
C LEU A 63 6.95 -2.13 -8.44
N ASP A 64 6.72 -1.25 -9.43
CA ASP A 64 6.43 0.16 -9.20
C ASP A 64 5.18 0.34 -8.31
N CYS A 65 4.17 -0.52 -8.48
CA CYS A 65 2.97 -0.52 -7.62
C CYS A 65 3.23 -1.09 -6.20
N ALA A 66 4.28 -1.89 -6.04
CA ALA A 66 4.68 -2.46 -4.75
C ALA A 66 5.62 -1.53 -3.96
N ASP A 67 6.30 -0.59 -4.61
CA ASP A 67 7.23 0.36 -3.98
C ASP A 67 6.69 1.03 -2.70
N PRO A 68 5.42 1.50 -2.63
CA PRO A 68 4.90 2.13 -1.41
C PRO A 68 4.96 1.19 -0.19
N LEU A 69 4.83 -0.13 -0.39
CA LEU A 69 4.83 -1.12 0.69
C LEU A 69 6.20 -1.24 1.39
N GLU A 70 7.30 -0.89 0.71
CA GLU A 70 8.62 -0.84 1.36
C GLU A 70 8.77 0.35 2.31
N THR A 71 8.03 1.44 2.04
CA THR A 71 8.15 2.70 2.77
C THR A 71 7.15 2.83 3.92
N ILE A 72 6.01 2.15 3.82
CA ILE A 72 4.97 2.15 4.85
C ILE A 72 5.47 1.36 6.07
N ARG A 73 5.90 2.09 7.11
CA ARG A 73 6.29 1.48 8.38
C ARG A 73 5.07 1.08 9.19
N LEU A 74 4.73 -0.20 9.13
CA LEU A 74 3.87 -0.84 10.14
C LEU A 74 4.74 -1.13 11.37
N ARG A 75 4.46 -0.47 12.49
CA ARG A 75 5.02 -0.92 13.77
C ARG A 75 4.26 -2.18 14.21
N PRO A 76 4.95 -3.22 14.72
CA PRO A 76 4.29 -4.39 15.30
C PRO A 76 3.45 -4.02 16.54
#